data_AF-A0A3C0Z441-F1
#
_entry.id   AF-A0A3C0Z441-F1
#
_cell.length_a   1.000
_cell.length_b   1.000
_cell.length_c   1.000
_cell.angle_alpha   90.00
_cell.angle_beta   90.00
_cell.angle_gamma   90.00
#
_symmetry.space_group_name_H-M   'P 1'
#
loop_
_entity.id
_entity.type
_entity.pdbx_description
1 polymer ?
#
loop_
_entity_poly.entity_id
_entity_poly.type
_entity_poly.pdbx_seq_one_letter_code
_entity_poly.pdbx_strand_id
1 'polypeptide(L)' 'MTQPSTVIVIFGGTDDLARRKLGPVLFQPGCKGRSPEKFHIVGAARPEQPDQAVATARARLRA' A
#
# COMPACT_ATOMS: atom_id res chain seq x y z
N MET A 1 -18.06 12.39 -14.50
CA MET A 1 -17.28 11.28 -15.09
C MET A 1 -16.72 10.45 -13.94
N THR A 2 -17.14 9.19 -13.79
CA THR A 2 -16.72 8.34 -12.67
C THR A 2 -15.33 7.79 -12.95
N GLN A 3 -14.31 8.18 -12.19
CA GLN A 3 -12.99 7.55 -12.33
C GLN A 3 -13.04 6.09 -11.83
N PRO A 4 -12.43 5.14 -12.56
CA PRO A 4 -12.33 3.76 -12.11
C PRO A 4 -11.44 3.68 -10.87
N SER A 5 -11.83 2.82 -9.91
CA SER A 5 -11.03 2.56 -8.72
C SER A 5 -9.76 1.81 -9.10
N THR A 6 -8.62 2.19 -8.51
CA THR A 6 -7.34 1.50 -8.69
C THR A 6 -6.90 0.89 -7.37
N VAL A 7 -6.60 -0.40 -7.39
CA VAL A 7 -6.10 -1.15 -6.23
C VAL A 7 -4.78 -1.82 -6.62
N ILE A 8 -3.74 -1.59 -5.82
CA ILE A 8 -2.45 -2.26 -5.95
C ILE A 8 -2.29 -3.23 -4.78
N VAL A 9 -2.04 -4.51 -5.08
CA VAL A 9 -1.77 -5.54 -4.08
C VAL A 9 -0.29 -5.90 -4.13
N ILE A 10 0.40 -5.77 -3.00
CA ILE A 10 1.82 -6.12 -2.84
C ILE A 10 1.89 -7.43 -2.06
N PHE A 11 2.21 -8.52 -2.77
CA PHE A 11 2.57 -9.78 -2.14
C PHE A 11 4.00 -9.69 -1.59
N GLY A 12 4.23 -10.19 -0.39
CA GLY A 12 5.47 -9.89 0.35
C GLY A 12 5.50 -8.46 0.87
N GLY A 13 4.33 -7.89 1.19
CA GLY A 13 4.21 -6.49 1.67
C GLY A 13 5.01 -6.18 2.94
N THR A 14 5.46 -7.19 3.68
CA THR A 14 6.34 -7.06 4.85
C THR A 14 7.82 -7.18 4.54
N ASP A 15 8.21 -7.56 3.32
CA ASP A 15 9.61 -7.79 2.96
C ASP A 15 10.37 -6.47 2.83
N ASP A 16 11.71 -6.57 2.85
CA ASP A 16 12.60 -5.42 2.83
C ASP A 16 12.37 -4.50 1.61
N LEU A 17 12.13 -5.09 0.43
CA LEU A 17 11.86 -4.35 -0.80
C LEU A 17 10.55 -3.54 -0.70
N ALA A 18 9.50 -4.16 -0.15
CA ALA A 18 8.20 -3.51 0.00
C ALA A 18 8.31 -2.31 0.95
N ARG A 19 9.04 -2.47 2.06
CA ARG A 19 9.24 -1.41 3.07
C ARG A 19 10.16 -0.29 2.58
N ARG A 20 11.30 -0.62 1.96
CA ARG A 20 12.34 0.37 1.61
C ARG A 20 12.12 1.05 0.27
N LYS A 21 11.39 0.42 -0.67
CA LYS A 21 11.23 0.92 -2.04
C LYS A 21 9.78 1.12 -2.43
N LEU A 22 8.96 0.06 -2.40
CA LEU A 22 7.61 0.11 -2.97
C LEU A 22 6.70 1.04 -2.17
N GLY A 23 6.68 0.93 -0.84
CA GLY A 23 5.90 1.81 0.03
C GLY A 23 6.20 3.30 -0.20
N PRO A 24 7.48 3.74 -0.07
CA PRO A 24 7.85 5.14 -0.31
C PRO A 24 7.50 5.64 -1.72
N VAL A 25 7.75 4.85 -2.77
CA VAL A 25 7.46 5.22 -4.16
C VAL A 25 5.97 5.38 -4.41
N LEU A 26 5.12 4.55 -3.79
CA LEU A 26 3.67 4.62 -3.97
C LEU A 26 3.00 5.66 -3.06
N PHE A 27 3.63 6.02 -1.95
CA PHE A 27 3.16 7.07 -1.04
C PHE A 27 3.40 8.47 -1.61
N GLN A 28 4.57 8.71 -2.22
CA GLN A 28 4.97 10.04 -2.70
C GLN A 28 4.00 10.68 -3.71
N PRO A 29 3.43 9.97 -4.71
CA PRO A 29 2.41 10.51 -5.60
C PRO A 29 1.15 10.96 -4.85
N GLY A 30 0.74 10.21 -3.82
CA GLY A 30 -0.39 10.57 -2.97
C GLY A 30 -0.17 11.89 -2.24
N CYS A 31 1.02 12.10 -1.65
CA CYS A 31 1.38 13.38 -1.04
C CYS A 31 1.39 14.56 -2.01
N LYS A 32 1.57 14.30 -3.32
CA LYS A 32 1.61 15.33 -4.36
C LYS A 32 0.26 15.50 -5.08
N GLY A 33 -0.80 14.82 -4.63
CA GLY A 33 -2.11 14.84 -5.29
C GLY A 33 -2.10 14.24 -6.70
N ARG A 34 -1.13 13.36 -6.99
CA ARG A 34 -0.93 12.73 -8.32
C ARG A 34 -1.48 11.31 -8.38
N SER A 35 -2.01 10.79 -7.28
CA SER A 35 -2.72 9.51 -7.28
C SER A 35 -4.15 9.67 -7.78
N PRO A 36 -4.75 8.63 -8.39
CA PRO A 36 -6.19 8.62 -8.67
C PRO A 36 -7.00 8.91 -7.41
N GLU A 37 -8.18 9.51 -7.58
CA GLU A 37 -9.08 9.89 -6.47
C GLU A 37 -9.53 8.67 -5.64
N LYS A 38 -9.64 7.50 -6.28
CA LYS A 38 -9.96 6.21 -5.67
C LYS A 38 -8.77 5.25 -5.78
N PHE A 39 -7.76 5.46 -4.93
CA PHE A 39 -6.51 4.69 -4.93
C PHE A 39 -6.28 3.96 -3.60
N HIS A 40 -6.01 2.65 -3.68
CA HIS A 40 -5.74 1.81 -2.50
C HIS A 40 -4.49 0.94 -2.70
N ILE A 41 -3.69 0.82 -1.64
CA ILE A 41 -2.55 -0.11 -1.58
C ILE A 41 -2.85 -1.13 -0.49
N VAL A 42 -2.71 -2.42 -0.83
CA VAL A 42 -2.93 -3.54 0.08
C VAL A 42 -1.65 -4.36 0.15
N GLY A 43 -1.06 -4.50 1.34
CA GLY A 43 0.03 -5.44 1.59
C GLY A 43 -0.51 -6.79 2.01
N ALA A 44 -0.06 -7.87 1.35
CA ALA A 44 -0.38 -9.24 1.72
C ALA A 44 0.93 -10.00 1.95
N ALA A 45 1.13 -10.55 3.14
CA ALA A 45 2.31 -11.32 3.47
C ALA A 45 2.01 -12.36 4.55
N ARG A 46 2.87 -13.37 4.64
CA ARG A 46 2.84 -14.30 5.76
C ARG A 46 3.52 -13.65 6.97
N PRO A 47 3.05 -13.92 8.20
CA PRO A 47 3.78 -13.59 9.40
C PRO A 47 5.18 -14.21 9.36
N GLU A 48 6.22 -13.46 9.75
CA GLU A 48 7.57 -14.01 9.92
C GLU A 48 7.65 -14.98 11.12
N GLN A 49 6.76 -14.81 12.10
CA GLN A 49 6.63 -15.67 13.27
C GLN A 49 5.16 -16.10 13.44
N PRO A 50 4.90 -17.34 13.90
CA PRO A 50 3.55 -17.89 14.00
C PRO A 50 2.58 -17.04 14.84
N ASP A 51 3.08 -16.32 15.86
CA ASP A 51 2.29 -15.46 16.74
C ASP A 51 2.42 -13.96 16.44
N GLN A 52 3.13 -13.58 15.36
CA GLN A 52 3.20 -12.17 14.97
C GLN A 52 1.92 -11.76 14.24
N ALA A 53 1.17 -10.86 14.87
CA ALA A 53 0.08 -10.16 14.20
C ALA A 53 0.66 -9.25 13.10
N VAL A 54 0.31 -9.53 11.84
CA VAL A 54 0.63 -8.63 10.72
C VAL A 54 -0.27 -7.40 10.84
N ALA A 55 0.34 -6.25 11.14
CA ALA A 55 -0.38 -4.99 11.24
C ALA A 55 -1.08 -4.67 9.90
N THR A 56 -2.39 -4.53 9.93
CA THR A 56 -3.16 -4.11 8.75
C THR A 56 -3.00 -2.60 8.56
N ALA A 57 -2.08 -2.20 7.70
CA ALA A 57 -1.93 -0.80 7.32
C ALA A 57 -3.01 -0.40 6.29
N ARG A 58 -4.08 0.23 6.75
CA ARG A 58 -5.04 0.93 5.88
C ARG A 58 -4.57 2.35 5.63
N ALA A 59 -3.75 2.54 4.61
CA ALA A 59 -3.45 3.89 4.13
C ALA A 59 -4.65 4.39 3.30
N ARG A 60 -5.54 5.18 3.93
CA ARG A 60 -6.41 6.10 3.16
C ARG A 60 -5.55 7.29 2.78
N LEU A 61 -4.89 7.21 1.63
CA LEU A 61 -4.32 8.37 0.98
C LEU A 61 -5.50 9.24 0.53
N ARG A 62 -5.88 10.21 1.36
CA ARG A 62 -6.73 11.32 0.90
C ARG A 62 -5.80 12.22 0.10
N ALA A 63 -5.96 12.20 -1.22
CA ALA A 63 -5.47 13.28 -2.07
C ALA A 63 -6.31 14.55 -1.82
#